data_AF-A0A960ZS49-F1
#
_entry.id   AF-A0A960ZS49-F1
#
_cell.length_a   1.000
_cell.length_b   1.000
_cell.length_c   1.000
_cell.angle_alpha   90.00
_cell.angle_beta   90.00
_cell.angle_gamma   90.00
#
_symmetry.space_group_name_H-M   'P 1'
#
loop_
_entity.id
_entity.type
_entity.pdbx_description
1 polymer ?
#
loop_
_entity_poly.entity_id
_entity_poly.type
_entity_poly.pdbx_seq_one_letter_code
_entity_poly.pdbx_strand_id
1 'polypeptide(L)'
;SPISTEDAMICRQGYAGLLWTKQFYEFIVSDWIHGDSDEPSPPESRKRGRNHDWGHFFARDVLSMPDKWEYPWFAAWDTAFHMIPFAKIDPDFAKSQLLLLLREWYMHPNGQLPAYEWNFSDVNPPVHAWAVWRVYKTADPKGQRDLEFLEKAFQKLLLNFTWWVNRKDVEGRHVFGGGFLGLDNIGVFDRSRPLPGGGRLNQADGTAWMASYCLLMLSMSIELALQRPAYEDIASKFFEHFVNIADAINALGGDGLWDEADGFYYDQLIIDHQDPIPLKVRSLVGLLPMIAVAVLDQKTIDALPGFKKRLAWFLENRTDLAKYVSYGDRGTGSGNCESLRLLAIPSQKRLRRCLERLVDEDEFLSDFGIRSLSKVHEKAPFQFNHDGDFHEVSYVPGESDSWMFGGNSNWRGPVWFPVNYLIIEALERYHHFYGDSFKIEAPAGSGNELALNQVADMISERLISIFQIDAKGYRPCFGGGIAKRYDDNPTWKNLVLFHEYFHAETGEGLGASHQTGWTSLVVRLVRERAEKQTDPHRPSV
;
A
#
# COMPACT_ATOMS: atom_id res chain seq x y z
N SER A 1 10.53 -22.67 -20.29
CA SER A 1 9.81 -21.86 -19.28
C SER A 1 8.46 -21.49 -19.88
N PRO A 2 7.35 -21.49 -19.13
CA PRO A 2 5.99 -21.24 -19.63
C PRO A 2 5.72 -19.76 -19.91
N ILE A 3 6.64 -18.88 -19.52
CA ILE A 3 6.57 -17.45 -19.77
C ILE A 3 6.73 -17.15 -21.27
N SER A 4 5.84 -16.33 -21.84
CA SER A 4 5.94 -15.92 -23.23
C SER A 4 7.22 -15.12 -23.48
N THR A 5 7.65 -14.99 -24.74
CA THR A 5 8.84 -14.17 -25.08
C THR A 5 8.67 -12.72 -24.65
N GLU A 6 7.46 -12.18 -24.79
CA GLU A 6 7.13 -10.82 -24.40
C GLU A 6 7.16 -10.64 -22.87
N ASP A 7 6.57 -11.58 -22.13
CA ASP A 7 6.58 -11.56 -20.67
C ASP A 7 7.99 -11.70 -20.09
N ALA A 8 8.81 -12.55 -20.71
CA ALA A 8 10.21 -12.70 -20.35
C ALA A 8 10.98 -11.39 -20.57
N MET A 9 10.63 -10.64 -21.63
CA MET A 9 11.22 -9.33 -21.92
C MET A 9 10.83 -8.29 -20.87
N ILE A 10 9.55 -8.23 -20.48
CA ILE A 10 9.07 -7.35 -19.38
C ILE A 10 9.83 -7.68 -18.09
N CYS A 11 9.91 -8.95 -17.71
CA CYS A 11 10.64 -9.37 -16.52
C CYS A 11 12.12 -8.99 -16.58
N ARG A 12 12.80 -9.28 -17.70
CA ARG A 12 14.24 -8.99 -17.87
C ARG A 12 14.53 -7.49 -17.71
N GLN A 13 13.72 -6.64 -18.34
CA GLN A 13 13.91 -5.19 -18.28
C GLN A 13 13.54 -4.61 -16.92
N GLY A 14 12.47 -5.10 -16.28
CA GLY A 14 12.11 -4.67 -14.93
C GLY A 14 13.19 -5.02 -13.89
N TYR A 15 13.74 -6.23 -13.94
CA TYR A 15 14.87 -6.60 -13.06
C TYR A 15 16.16 -5.82 -13.38
N ALA A 16 16.46 -5.59 -14.66
CA ALA A 16 17.62 -4.78 -15.05
C ALA A 16 17.47 -3.33 -14.58
N GLY A 17 16.27 -2.76 -14.68
CA GLY A 17 15.92 -1.44 -14.17
C GLY A 17 16.14 -1.31 -12.67
N LEU A 18 15.60 -2.25 -11.87
CA LEU A 18 15.84 -2.30 -10.43
C LEU A 18 17.34 -2.30 -10.07
N LEU A 19 18.13 -3.14 -10.73
CA LEU A 19 19.58 -3.16 -10.51
C LEU A 19 20.24 -1.83 -10.91
N TRP A 20 19.74 -1.20 -11.98
CA TRP A 20 20.25 0.08 -12.47
C TRP A 20 19.92 1.25 -11.54
N THR A 21 18.76 1.24 -10.86
CA THR A 21 18.36 2.29 -9.91
C THR A 21 19.09 2.25 -8.58
N LYS A 22 19.97 1.26 -8.33
CA LYS A 22 20.89 1.29 -7.20
C LYS A 22 21.84 2.50 -7.34
N GLN A 23 21.91 3.35 -6.32
CA GLN A 23 22.78 4.53 -6.28
C GLN A 23 23.45 4.67 -4.93
N PHE A 24 24.71 5.13 -4.94
CA PHE A 24 25.36 5.56 -3.71
C PHE A 24 24.74 6.88 -3.25
N TYR A 25 24.26 6.92 -2.02
CA TYR A 25 23.64 8.08 -1.41
C TYR A 25 24.40 8.43 -0.13
N GLU A 26 24.99 9.63 -0.12
CA GLU A 26 25.68 10.18 1.03
C GLU A 26 24.99 11.47 1.46
N PHE A 27 24.38 11.44 2.64
CA PHE A 27 23.80 12.62 3.25
C PHE A 27 23.88 12.49 4.77
N ILE A 28 24.76 13.30 5.36
CA ILE A 28 24.98 13.37 6.79
C ILE A 28 24.43 14.71 7.25
N VAL A 29 23.33 14.69 8.01
CA VAL A 29 22.60 15.91 8.37
C VAL A 29 23.47 16.84 9.22
N SER A 30 24.26 16.27 10.13
CA SER A 30 25.21 17.04 10.95
C SER A 30 26.21 17.80 10.07
N ASP A 31 26.82 17.15 9.10
CA ASP A 31 27.83 17.76 8.24
C ASP A 31 27.20 18.83 7.36
N TRP A 32 26.00 18.59 6.83
CA TRP A 32 25.24 19.59 6.08
C TRP A 32 24.98 20.86 6.89
N ILE A 33 24.53 20.72 8.14
CA ILE A 33 24.19 21.84 9.03
C ILE A 33 25.43 22.67 9.38
N HIS A 34 26.55 22.03 9.70
CA HIS A 34 27.76 22.70 10.17
C HIS A 34 28.66 23.19 9.03
N GLY A 35 28.59 22.54 7.85
CA GLY A 35 29.49 22.80 6.73
C GLY A 35 30.88 22.23 6.95
N ASP A 36 31.69 22.30 5.89
CA ASP A 36 33.09 21.86 5.93
C ASP A 36 33.96 22.91 6.64
N SER A 37 34.97 22.45 7.39
CA SER A 37 35.86 23.34 8.15
C SER A 37 36.72 24.26 7.28
N ASP A 38 36.97 23.85 6.04
CA ASP A 38 37.82 24.57 5.09
C ASP A 38 37.02 25.51 4.18
N GLU A 39 35.69 25.54 4.32
CA GLU A 39 34.76 26.37 3.55
C GLU A 39 34.17 27.50 4.41
N PRO A 40 33.60 28.56 3.81
CA PRO A 40 32.89 29.58 4.56
C PRO A 40 31.74 28.99 5.39
N SER A 41 31.61 29.45 6.63
CA SER A 41 30.56 28.99 7.52
C SER A 41 29.17 29.15 6.88
N PRO A 42 28.31 28.12 6.94
CA PRO A 42 26.94 28.21 6.47
C PRO A 42 26.14 29.36 7.10
N PRO A 43 25.12 29.89 6.42
CA PRO A 43 24.23 30.87 7.01
C PRO A 43 23.48 30.28 8.22
N GLU A 44 23.26 31.09 9.26
CA GLU A 44 22.56 30.68 10.49
C GLU A 44 21.17 30.07 10.25
N SER A 45 20.49 30.48 9.18
CA SER A 45 19.19 29.91 8.77
C SER A 45 19.26 28.40 8.50
N ARG A 46 20.42 27.86 8.11
CA ARG A 46 20.60 26.43 7.83
C ARG A 46 20.35 25.56 9.07
N LYS A 47 20.63 26.06 10.28
CA LYS A 47 20.40 25.36 11.55
C LYS A 47 18.92 25.08 11.85
N ARG A 48 18.01 25.75 11.13
CA ARG A 48 16.54 25.56 11.22
C ARG A 48 15.96 25.14 9.87
N GLY A 49 16.81 24.76 8.93
CA GLY A 49 16.42 24.38 7.58
C GLY A 49 15.91 22.94 7.49
N ARG A 50 15.93 22.41 6.26
CA ARG A 50 15.54 21.03 5.96
C ARG A 50 16.20 20.03 6.92
N ASN A 51 15.38 19.13 7.47
CA ASN A 51 15.79 17.99 8.29
C ASN A 51 16.61 18.34 9.54
N HIS A 52 16.56 19.57 10.04
CA HIS A 52 17.39 19.98 11.20
C HIS A 52 17.12 19.17 12.48
N ASP A 53 15.91 18.64 12.66
CA ASP A 53 15.55 17.74 13.77
C ASP A 53 16.17 16.33 13.65
N TRP A 54 16.80 16.03 12.52
CA TRP A 54 17.38 14.72 12.20
C TRP A 54 18.90 14.70 12.27
N GLY A 55 19.50 15.43 13.24
CA GLY A 55 20.97 15.53 13.36
C GLY A 55 21.71 14.19 13.55
N HIS A 56 21.01 13.12 13.90
CA HIS A 56 21.54 11.75 14.00
C HIS A 56 21.58 11.00 12.66
N PHE A 57 20.92 11.52 11.62
CA PHE A 57 20.81 10.86 10.34
C PHE A 57 22.16 10.84 9.61
N PHE A 58 22.60 9.63 9.27
CA PHE A 58 23.86 9.36 8.61
C PHE A 58 23.61 8.35 7.50
N ALA A 59 23.40 8.82 6.26
CA ALA A 59 23.32 7.92 5.12
C ALA A 59 24.65 7.90 4.37
N ARG A 60 25.17 6.70 4.10
CA ARG A 60 26.37 6.47 3.29
C ARG A 60 26.36 5.07 2.69
N ASP A 61 25.30 4.78 1.95
CA ASP A 61 24.99 3.42 1.51
C ASP A 61 24.60 3.40 0.03
N VAL A 62 24.63 2.21 -0.58
CA VAL A 62 23.97 2.00 -1.87
C VAL A 62 22.50 1.70 -1.61
N LEU A 63 21.63 2.62 -2.04
CA LEU A 63 20.18 2.54 -1.88
C LEU A 63 19.51 2.27 -3.23
N SER A 64 18.36 1.59 -3.19
CA SER A 64 17.45 1.50 -4.33
C SER A 64 16.65 2.80 -4.46
N MET A 65 16.74 3.45 -5.61
CA MET A 65 16.01 4.68 -5.89
C MET A 65 14.71 4.42 -6.67
N PRO A 66 13.67 5.27 -6.53
CA PRO A 66 12.44 5.16 -7.30
C PRO A 66 12.70 5.22 -8.81
N ASP A 67 13.54 6.18 -9.22
CA ASP A 67 13.96 6.45 -10.59
C ASP A 67 15.46 6.73 -10.62
N LYS A 68 16.13 6.46 -11.75
CA LYS A 68 17.59 6.68 -11.86
C LYS A 68 17.96 8.16 -11.92
N TRP A 69 17.14 8.96 -12.58
CA TRP A 69 17.46 10.30 -13.05
C TRP A 69 16.65 11.37 -12.33
N GLU A 70 15.33 11.20 -12.25
CA GLU A 70 14.40 12.20 -11.73
C GLU A 70 14.32 12.16 -10.21
N TYR A 71 14.43 10.96 -9.64
CA TYR A 71 14.42 10.72 -8.19
C TYR A 71 15.73 10.07 -7.73
N PRO A 72 16.90 10.74 -7.82
CA PRO A 72 18.18 10.22 -7.36
C PRO A 72 18.32 10.23 -5.82
N TRP A 73 17.21 9.99 -5.13
CA TRP A 73 17.05 10.04 -3.69
C TRP A 73 16.00 9.01 -3.25
N PHE A 74 16.10 8.53 -2.00
CA PHE A 74 15.22 7.47 -1.51
C PHE A 74 13.90 8.05 -0.98
N ALA A 75 12.83 7.31 -1.20
CA ALA A 75 11.59 7.42 -0.44
C ALA A 75 11.37 6.11 0.32
N ALA A 76 11.03 6.19 1.61
CA ALA A 76 10.90 5.01 2.45
C ALA A 76 9.74 4.11 2.00
N TRP A 77 8.62 4.69 1.60
CA TRP A 77 7.47 3.91 1.14
C TRP A 77 7.72 3.26 -0.23
N ASP A 78 8.38 3.94 -1.16
CA ASP A 78 8.85 3.37 -2.44
C ASP A 78 9.75 2.15 -2.21
N THR A 79 10.72 2.28 -1.30
CA THR A 79 11.67 1.20 -0.95
C THR A 79 10.93 -0.09 -0.62
N ALA A 80 9.82 -0.01 0.14
CA ALA A 80 9.01 -1.18 0.47
C ALA A 80 8.55 -1.96 -0.78
N PHE A 81 8.10 -1.26 -1.82
CA PHE A 81 7.64 -1.88 -3.07
C PHE A 81 8.79 -2.41 -3.93
N HIS A 82 9.93 -1.73 -3.96
CA HIS A 82 11.11 -2.15 -4.72
C HIS A 82 11.58 -3.54 -4.26
N MET A 83 11.53 -3.77 -2.93
CA MET A 83 12.11 -4.97 -2.33
C MET A 83 11.34 -6.25 -2.67
N ILE A 84 10.08 -6.15 -3.09
CA ILE A 84 9.25 -7.31 -3.46
C ILE A 84 9.82 -8.05 -4.69
N PRO A 85 10.01 -7.41 -5.86
CA PRO A 85 10.69 -8.05 -6.99
C PRO A 85 12.17 -8.31 -6.72
N PHE A 86 12.88 -7.43 -6.00
CA PHE A 86 14.29 -7.65 -5.64
C PHE A 86 14.52 -8.95 -4.89
N ALA A 87 13.61 -9.34 -3.98
CA ALA A 87 13.72 -10.57 -3.21
C ALA A 87 13.91 -11.82 -4.08
N LYS A 88 13.52 -11.79 -5.37
CA LYS A 88 13.78 -12.90 -6.28
C LYS A 88 15.23 -12.97 -6.78
N ILE A 89 15.83 -11.82 -7.08
CA ILE A 89 17.13 -11.74 -7.77
C ILE A 89 18.29 -11.46 -6.81
N ASP A 90 18.00 -10.84 -5.66
CA ASP A 90 18.98 -10.40 -4.67
C ASP A 90 18.29 -10.33 -3.28
N PRO A 91 17.96 -11.48 -2.66
CA PRO A 91 17.26 -11.54 -1.38
C PRO A 91 18.03 -10.88 -0.23
N ASP A 92 19.36 -10.92 -0.26
CA ASP A 92 20.21 -10.31 0.76
C ASP A 92 20.17 -8.78 0.66
N PHE A 93 20.22 -8.22 -0.55
CA PHE A 93 19.97 -6.79 -0.75
C PHE A 93 18.56 -6.40 -0.30
N ALA A 94 17.54 -7.20 -0.63
CA ALA A 94 16.17 -6.91 -0.23
C ALA A 94 16.01 -6.82 1.30
N LYS A 95 16.55 -7.82 2.03
CA LYS A 95 16.53 -7.83 3.50
C LYS A 95 17.36 -6.69 4.09
N SER A 96 18.56 -6.43 3.55
CA SER A 96 19.44 -5.39 4.08
C SER A 96 18.88 -3.97 3.88
N GLN A 97 18.26 -3.66 2.73
CA GLN A 97 17.60 -2.37 2.49
C GLN A 97 16.44 -2.13 3.47
N LEU A 98 15.60 -3.15 3.71
CA LEU A 98 14.50 -3.02 4.68
C LEU A 98 15.02 -2.83 6.11
N LEU A 99 16.11 -3.50 6.50
CA LEU A 99 16.75 -3.28 7.80
C LEU A 99 17.46 -1.92 7.89
N LEU A 100 17.98 -1.39 6.78
CA LEU A 100 18.75 -0.16 6.75
C LEU A 100 17.92 1.04 7.23
N LEU A 101 16.71 1.21 6.70
CA LEU A 101 15.80 2.28 7.15
C LEU A 101 15.35 2.12 8.62
N LEU A 102 15.54 0.94 9.20
CA LEU A 102 15.24 0.63 10.60
C LEU A 102 16.46 0.80 11.55
N ARG A 103 17.63 1.18 11.01
CA ARG A 103 18.85 1.40 11.80
C ARG A 103 18.81 2.67 12.61
N GLU A 104 19.58 2.70 13.68
CA GLU A 104 19.68 3.79 14.65
C GLU A 104 20.14 5.12 14.05
N TRP A 105 20.84 5.06 12.91
CA TRP A 105 21.34 6.21 12.16
C TRP A 105 20.47 6.59 10.95
N TYR A 106 19.36 5.89 10.72
CA TYR A 106 18.33 6.25 9.73
C TYR A 106 16.98 6.57 10.40
N MET A 107 16.52 5.70 11.31
CA MET A 107 15.27 5.87 12.06
C MET A 107 15.45 6.91 13.16
N HIS A 108 14.49 7.81 13.28
CA HIS A 108 14.48 8.78 14.36
C HIS A 108 14.41 8.06 15.72
N PRO A 109 15.10 8.53 16.78
CA PRO A 109 15.01 7.96 18.13
C PRO A 109 13.61 7.84 18.73
N ASN A 110 12.60 8.48 18.13
CA ASN A 110 11.20 8.42 18.56
C ASN A 110 10.40 7.30 17.86
N GLY A 111 11.04 6.55 16.94
CA GLY A 111 10.44 5.49 16.12
C GLY A 111 10.07 5.91 14.69
N GLN A 112 10.13 7.19 14.31
CA GLN A 112 9.76 7.65 12.97
C GLN A 112 10.74 7.14 11.90
N LEU A 113 10.21 6.64 10.79
CA LEU A 113 10.98 6.36 9.59
C LEU A 113 11.19 7.64 8.78
N PRO A 114 12.38 7.87 8.20
CA PRO A 114 12.64 9.05 7.38
C PRO A 114 11.82 8.94 6.08
N ALA A 115 10.93 9.89 5.83
CA ALA A 115 10.03 9.82 4.67
C ALA A 115 10.78 9.88 3.33
N TYR A 116 11.42 11.02 3.05
CA TYR A 116 12.20 11.25 1.84
C TYR A 116 13.16 12.42 2.02
N GLU A 117 14.12 12.56 1.11
CA GLU A 117 15.22 13.52 1.20
C GLU A 117 14.79 14.95 1.58
N TRP A 118 13.69 15.47 1.03
CA TRP A 118 13.24 16.84 1.25
C TRP A 118 12.65 17.11 2.64
N ASN A 119 12.07 16.10 3.27
CA ASN A 119 11.42 16.21 4.57
C ASN A 119 11.36 14.84 5.25
N PHE A 120 12.37 14.51 6.06
CA PHE A 120 12.36 13.23 6.80
C PHE A 120 11.22 13.13 7.81
N SER A 121 10.72 14.27 8.31
CA SER A 121 9.62 14.33 9.27
C SER A 121 8.23 14.16 8.65
N ASP A 122 8.12 14.03 7.32
CA ASP A 122 6.84 13.80 6.68
C ASP A 122 6.27 12.41 7.02
N VAL A 123 4.99 12.21 6.67
CA VAL A 123 4.27 10.97 6.93
C VAL A 123 3.99 10.25 5.63
N ASN A 124 4.54 9.05 5.49
CA ASN A 124 4.24 8.16 4.37
C ASN A 124 3.41 6.96 4.83
N PRO A 125 2.78 6.21 3.91
CA PRO A 125 2.12 4.96 4.25
C PRO A 125 3.08 4.01 4.98
N PRO A 126 2.67 3.38 6.09
CA PRO A 126 3.49 2.44 6.86
C PRO A 126 3.59 1.06 6.19
N VAL A 127 3.84 1.02 4.88
CA VAL A 127 3.96 -0.22 4.08
C VAL A 127 5.27 -0.97 4.33
N HIS A 128 6.19 -0.43 5.12
CA HIS A 128 7.47 -1.07 5.43
C HIS A 128 7.30 -2.42 6.13
N ALA A 129 6.33 -2.53 7.05
CA ALA A 129 6.00 -3.81 7.70
C ALA A 129 5.44 -4.83 6.71
N TRP A 130 4.67 -4.37 5.73
CA TRP A 130 4.18 -5.23 4.65
C TRP A 130 5.35 -5.79 3.86
N ALA A 131 6.28 -4.94 3.42
CA ALA A 131 7.45 -5.40 2.67
C ALA A 131 8.33 -6.36 3.46
N VAL A 132 8.58 -6.11 4.75
CA VAL A 132 9.29 -7.06 5.64
C VAL A 132 8.60 -8.42 5.64
N TRP A 133 7.27 -8.45 5.83
CA TRP A 133 6.52 -9.69 5.85
C TRP A 133 6.56 -10.43 4.51
N ARG A 134 6.39 -9.69 3.40
CA ARG A 134 6.44 -10.25 2.05
C ARG A 134 7.81 -10.81 1.72
N VAL A 135 8.88 -10.04 1.91
CA VAL A 135 10.26 -10.48 1.68
C VAL A 135 10.58 -11.69 2.53
N TYR A 136 10.23 -11.71 3.83
CA TYR A 136 10.38 -12.89 4.68
C TYR A 136 9.69 -14.14 4.10
N LYS A 137 8.48 -13.97 3.56
CA LYS A 137 7.71 -15.09 2.99
C LYS A 137 8.21 -15.57 1.63
N THR A 138 8.80 -14.70 0.82
CA THR A 138 9.10 -14.97 -0.59
C THR A 138 10.58 -15.09 -0.93
N ALA A 139 11.49 -14.53 -0.12
CA ALA A 139 12.93 -14.61 -0.35
C ALA A 139 13.45 -16.04 -0.14
N ASP A 140 12.91 -16.73 0.86
CA ASP A 140 13.36 -18.06 1.27
C ASP A 140 12.21 -19.09 1.20
N PRO A 141 12.51 -20.37 0.91
CA PRO A 141 11.50 -21.44 0.96
C PRO A 141 10.86 -21.58 2.35
N LYS A 142 9.59 -22.01 2.38
CA LYS A 142 8.89 -22.33 3.64
C LYS A 142 9.70 -23.34 4.47
N GLY A 143 9.88 -23.06 5.76
CA GLY A 143 10.68 -23.88 6.67
C GLY A 143 12.18 -23.52 6.74
N GLN A 144 12.68 -22.69 5.81
CA GLN A 144 14.06 -22.17 5.82
C GLN A 144 14.08 -20.64 5.90
N ARG A 145 12.96 -20.03 6.27
CA ARG A 145 12.82 -18.57 6.31
C ARG A 145 13.65 -17.97 7.43
N ASP A 146 14.24 -16.82 7.13
CA ASP A 146 15.13 -16.09 8.01
C ASP A 146 14.38 -15.41 9.18
N LEU A 147 14.22 -16.16 10.28
CA LEU A 147 13.59 -15.69 11.51
C LEU A 147 14.41 -14.60 12.22
N GLU A 148 15.71 -14.53 11.97
CA GLU A 148 16.57 -13.50 12.54
C GLU A 148 16.33 -12.15 11.87
N PHE A 149 16.23 -12.13 10.53
CA PHE A 149 15.77 -10.96 9.77
C PHE A 149 14.41 -10.48 10.27
N LEU A 150 13.44 -11.39 10.39
CA LEU A 150 12.09 -11.05 10.83
C LEU A 150 12.08 -10.43 12.24
N GLU A 151 12.82 -11.02 13.17
CA GLU A 151 12.92 -10.51 14.55
C GLU A 151 13.62 -9.15 14.63
N LYS A 152 14.73 -8.96 13.91
CA LYS A 152 15.42 -7.66 13.83
C LYS A 152 14.48 -6.56 13.35
N ALA A 153 13.72 -6.85 12.30
CA ALA A 153 12.76 -5.90 11.76
C ALA A 153 11.59 -5.66 12.72
N PHE A 154 11.02 -6.73 13.29
CA PHE A 154 9.88 -6.66 14.22
C PHE A 154 10.13 -5.70 15.39
N GLN A 155 11.29 -5.79 16.03
CA GLN A 155 11.62 -4.94 17.18
C GLN A 155 11.66 -3.45 16.81
N LYS A 156 12.16 -3.12 15.62
CA LYS A 156 12.21 -1.73 15.12
C LYS A 156 10.86 -1.24 14.64
N LEU A 157 10.10 -2.11 13.98
CA LEU A 157 8.72 -1.84 13.59
C LEU A 157 7.82 -1.65 14.80
N LEU A 158 8.09 -2.28 15.96
CA LEU A 158 7.35 -2.01 17.18
C LEU A 158 7.53 -0.55 17.66
N LEU A 159 8.74 0.01 17.53
CA LEU A 159 9.01 1.42 17.82
C LEU A 159 8.25 2.34 16.86
N ASN A 160 8.28 2.02 15.56
CA ASN A 160 7.56 2.79 14.54
C ASN A 160 6.04 2.72 14.72
N PHE A 161 5.48 1.54 14.99
CA PHE A 161 4.07 1.38 15.32
C PHE A 161 3.67 2.25 16.54
N THR A 162 4.51 2.27 17.57
CA THR A 162 4.26 3.06 18.79
C THR A 162 4.32 4.56 18.49
N TRP A 163 5.24 5.00 17.63
CA TRP A 163 5.27 6.39 17.14
C TRP A 163 3.95 6.77 16.47
N TRP A 164 3.43 5.91 15.59
CA TRP A 164 2.14 6.13 14.92
C TRP A 164 0.99 6.30 15.92
N VAL A 165 0.86 5.37 16.87
CA VAL A 165 -0.18 5.46 17.92
C VAL A 165 -0.06 6.76 18.72
N ASN A 166 1.15 7.18 19.07
CA ASN A 166 1.33 8.36 19.91
C ASN A 166 1.25 9.70 19.16
N ARG A 167 1.49 9.71 17.84
CA ARG A 167 1.62 10.95 17.05
C ARG A 167 0.52 11.17 16.03
N LYS A 168 -0.17 10.11 15.62
CA LYS A 168 -1.14 10.12 14.52
C LYS A 168 -2.55 9.68 14.93
N ASP A 169 -2.74 9.22 16.17
CA ASP A 169 -4.04 9.09 16.84
C ASP A 169 -4.16 10.19 17.91
N VAL A 170 -4.35 11.44 17.46
CA VAL A 170 -4.26 12.64 18.32
C VAL A 170 -5.25 12.61 19.48
N GLU A 171 -6.40 11.96 19.31
CA GLU A 171 -7.46 11.90 20.32
C GLU A 171 -7.48 10.57 21.10
N GLY A 172 -6.61 9.62 20.76
CA GLY A 172 -6.61 8.29 21.36
C GLY A 172 -7.90 7.51 21.09
N ARG A 173 -8.54 7.76 19.94
CA ARG A 173 -9.83 7.15 19.54
C ARG A 173 -9.67 6.08 18.46
N HIS A 174 -8.43 5.69 18.16
CA HIS A 174 -8.11 4.69 17.13
C HIS A 174 -8.54 5.08 15.72
N VAL A 175 -8.63 6.40 15.46
CA VAL A 175 -8.79 6.99 14.14
C VAL A 175 -7.53 7.79 13.85
N PHE A 176 -6.86 7.41 12.77
CA PHE A 176 -5.54 7.92 12.47
C PHE A 176 -5.59 8.95 11.35
N GLY A 177 -4.70 9.93 11.42
CA GLY A 177 -4.49 10.85 10.33
C GLY A 177 -3.23 11.70 10.45
N GLY A 178 -3.01 12.52 9.43
CA GLY A 178 -1.93 13.50 9.33
C GLY A 178 -1.00 13.25 8.17
N GLY A 179 -0.66 14.33 7.44
CA GLY A 179 0.13 14.27 6.21
C GLY A 179 -0.67 13.77 5.01
N PHE A 180 -0.03 13.77 3.85
CA PHE A 180 -0.65 13.34 2.58
C PHE A 180 -0.62 11.82 2.37
N LEU A 181 0.17 11.09 3.18
CA LEU A 181 0.23 9.62 3.16
C LEU A 181 0.54 9.06 1.77
N GLY A 182 1.47 9.68 1.03
CA GLY A 182 1.90 9.20 -0.29
C GLY A 182 0.87 9.41 -1.41
N LEU A 183 -0.29 10.02 -1.11
CA LEU A 183 -1.40 10.25 -2.04
C LEU A 183 -1.65 11.75 -2.23
N ASP A 184 -0.63 12.46 -2.69
CA ASP A 184 -0.46 13.92 -2.75
C ASP A 184 -1.75 14.71 -2.93
N ASN A 185 -2.34 14.68 -4.12
CA ASN A 185 -3.51 15.49 -4.49
C ASN A 185 -4.84 14.71 -4.44
N ILE A 186 -4.88 13.51 -3.84
CA ILE A 186 -6.08 12.64 -3.88
C ILE A 186 -7.30 13.26 -3.18
N GLY A 187 -7.04 14.08 -2.17
CA GLY A 187 -8.03 14.71 -1.31
C GLY A 187 -8.44 16.11 -1.77
N VAL A 188 -9.38 16.68 -1.02
CA VAL A 188 -9.86 18.06 -1.20
C VAL A 188 -8.78 19.08 -0.83
N PHE A 189 -8.04 18.79 0.24
CA PHE A 189 -7.06 19.69 0.85
C PHE A 189 -5.64 19.13 0.75
N ASP A 190 -4.66 20.03 0.74
CA ASP A 190 -3.28 19.67 1.09
C ASP A 190 -3.25 19.28 2.58
N ARG A 191 -3.23 17.97 2.83
CA ARG A 191 -3.26 17.36 4.18
C ARG A 191 -2.00 17.65 5.01
N SER A 192 -0.99 18.30 4.44
CA SER A 192 0.21 18.77 5.14
C SER A 192 0.08 20.20 5.69
N ARG A 193 -0.98 20.93 5.32
CA ARG A 193 -1.24 22.32 5.73
C ARG A 193 -2.40 22.43 6.73
N PRO A 194 -2.50 23.57 7.44
CA PRO A 194 -3.68 23.86 8.26
C PRO A 194 -4.97 23.76 7.43
N LEU A 195 -5.98 23.10 7.98
CA LEU A 195 -7.29 22.93 7.36
C LEU A 195 -8.19 24.15 7.61
N PRO A 196 -9.24 24.36 6.80
CA PRO A 196 -10.21 25.45 7.00
C PRO A 196 -10.76 25.47 8.44
N GLY A 197 -10.89 26.67 9.01
CA GLY A 197 -11.37 26.87 10.39
C GLY A 197 -10.49 26.23 11.48
N GLY A 198 -9.24 25.85 11.19
CA GLY A 198 -8.42 25.07 12.13
C GLY A 198 -8.97 23.65 12.36
N GLY A 199 -9.77 23.15 11.42
CA GLY A 199 -10.41 21.85 11.48
C GLY A 199 -9.42 20.68 11.50
N ARG A 200 -9.96 19.49 11.69
CA ARG A 200 -9.21 18.22 11.68
C ARG A 200 -9.84 17.22 10.71
N LEU A 201 -9.01 16.32 10.21
CA LEU A 201 -9.43 15.27 9.29
C LEU A 201 -9.27 13.90 9.93
N ASN A 202 -10.38 13.18 10.04
CA ASN A 202 -10.37 11.74 10.29
C ASN A 202 -10.21 11.03 8.95
N GLN A 203 -9.08 10.34 8.77
CA GLN A 203 -8.68 9.79 7.48
C GLN A 203 -8.97 8.28 7.40
N ALA A 204 -9.74 7.87 6.38
CA ALA A 204 -10.08 6.46 6.17
C ALA A 204 -8.87 5.64 5.75
N ASP A 205 -8.01 6.20 4.90
CA ASP A 205 -6.74 5.60 4.49
C ASP A 205 -5.75 5.52 5.65
N GLY A 206 -5.53 6.61 6.39
CA GLY A 206 -4.67 6.62 7.58
C GLY A 206 -5.05 5.54 8.60
N THR A 207 -6.36 5.39 8.85
CA THR A 207 -6.89 4.37 9.76
C THR A 207 -6.75 2.96 9.17
N ALA A 208 -7.00 2.78 7.87
CA ALA A 208 -6.81 1.51 7.16
C ALA A 208 -5.34 1.05 7.17
N TRP A 209 -4.40 1.98 6.95
CA TRP A 209 -2.97 1.70 7.02
C TRP A 209 -2.56 1.18 8.38
N MET A 210 -3.04 1.79 9.45
CA MET A 210 -2.72 1.35 10.82
C MET A 210 -3.38 0.04 11.20
N ALA A 211 -4.61 -0.23 10.73
CA ALA A 211 -5.23 -1.54 10.87
C ALA A 211 -4.41 -2.62 10.16
N SER A 212 -3.99 -2.37 8.91
CA SER A 212 -3.14 -3.29 8.14
C SER A 212 -1.79 -3.52 8.81
N TYR A 213 -1.13 -2.45 9.28
CA TYR A 213 0.12 -2.55 10.05
C TYR A 213 -0.08 -3.39 11.33
N CYS A 214 -1.19 -3.20 12.04
CA CYS A 214 -1.52 -3.99 13.22
C CYS A 214 -1.64 -5.49 12.90
N LEU A 215 -2.32 -5.84 11.80
CA LEU A 215 -2.45 -7.23 11.35
C LEU A 215 -1.14 -7.85 10.87
N LEU A 216 -0.27 -7.05 10.25
CA LEU A 216 1.08 -7.49 9.84
C LEU A 216 1.93 -7.79 11.07
N MET A 217 1.92 -6.91 12.07
CA MET A 217 2.63 -7.15 13.33
C MET A 217 2.06 -8.36 14.08
N LEU A 218 0.74 -8.56 14.08
CA LEU A 218 0.12 -9.78 14.61
C LEU A 218 0.66 -11.03 13.90
N SER A 219 0.67 -11.02 12.56
CA SER A 219 1.14 -12.14 11.74
C SER A 219 2.61 -12.47 12.02
N MET A 220 3.48 -11.44 12.09
CA MET A 220 4.88 -11.61 12.44
C MET A 220 5.06 -12.15 13.86
N SER A 221 4.28 -11.65 14.83
CA SER A 221 4.32 -12.10 16.22
C SER A 221 3.98 -13.58 16.33
N ILE A 222 2.92 -14.02 15.64
CA ILE A 222 2.49 -15.42 15.60
C ILE A 222 3.57 -16.31 14.96
N GLU A 223 4.14 -15.89 13.84
CA GLU A 223 5.22 -16.64 13.17
C GLU A 223 6.44 -16.82 14.08
N LEU A 224 6.85 -15.75 14.78
CA LEU A 224 7.97 -15.80 15.74
C LEU A 224 7.60 -16.64 16.98
N ALA A 225 6.36 -16.58 17.45
CA ALA A 225 5.90 -17.28 18.64
C ALA A 225 6.00 -18.80 18.53
N LEU A 226 5.91 -19.36 17.32
CA LEU A 226 6.07 -20.80 17.08
C LEU A 226 7.43 -21.35 17.54
N GLN A 227 8.47 -20.51 17.58
CA GLN A 227 9.80 -20.88 18.06
C GLN A 227 10.21 -20.11 19.33
N ARG A 228 9.55 -18.98 19.61
CA ARG A 228 9.91 -18.04 20.67
C ARG A 228 8.65 -17.62 21.46
N PRO A 229 8.26 -18.36 22.51
CA PRO A 229 6.98 -18.17 23.20
C PRO A 229 6.71 -16.75 23.75
N ALA A 230 7.75 -15.95 23.99
CA ALA A 230 7.59 -14.56 24.43
C ALA A 230 6.76 -13.69 23.47
N TYR A 231 6.69 -14.06 22.18
CA TYR A 231 5.90 -13.32 21.20
C TYR A 231 4.39 -13.58 21.27
N GLU A 232 3.92 -14.58 22.03
CA GLU A 232 2.47 -14.81 22.23
C GLU A 232 1.79 -13.63 22.93
N ASP A 233 2.51 -12.98 23.85
CA ASP A 233 1.99 -11.86 24.62
C ASP A 233 1.77 -10.62 23.74
N ILE A 234 2.74 -10.31 22.88
CA ILE A 234 2.64 -9.15 21.97
C ILE A 234 1.66 -9.43 20.82
N ALA A 235 1.52 -10.69 20.38
CA ALA A 235 0.48 -11.07 19.42
C ALA A 235 -0.91 -10.69 19.93
N SER A 236 -1.20 -10.96 21.21
CA SER A 236 -2.49 -10.59 21.83
C SER A 236 -2.74 -9.09 21.80
N LYS A 237 -1.72 -8.26 22.07
CA LYS A 237 -1.82 -6.80 21.96
C LYS A 237 -2.22 -6.36 20.54
N PHE A 238 -1.64 -6.95 19.50
CA PHE A 238 -1.93 -6.55 18.12
C PHE A 238 -3.32 -7.02 17.68
N PHE A 239 -3.77 -8.18 18.16
CA PHE A 239 -5.15 -8.61 17.96
C PHE A 239 -6.14 -7.62 18.58
N GLU A 240 -6.01 -7.31 19.87
CA GLU A 240 -6.92 -6.40 20.58
C GLU A 240 -6.92 -5.00 19.96
N HIS A 241 -5.73 -4.49 19.63
CA HIS A 241 -5.59 -3.17 19.03
C HIS A 241 -6.21 -3.10 17.64
N PHE A 242 -6.08 -4.15 16.81
CA PHE A 242 -6.77 -4.22 15.52
C PHE A 242 -8.29 -4.14 15.70
N VAL A 243 -8.84 -4.91 16.64
CA VAL A 243 -10.29 -4.94 16.86
C VAL A 243 -10.81 -3.56 17.31
N ASN A 244 -10.05 -2.82 18.11
CA ASN A 244 -10.40 -1.45 18.49
C ASN A 244 -10.37 -0.48 17.27
N ILE A 245 -9.38 -0.62 16.37
CA ILE A 245 -9.35 0.17 15.13
C ILE A 245 -10.55 -0.19 14.24
N ALA A 246 -10.86 -1.48 14.11
CA ALA A 246 -11.99 -1.96 13.33
C ALA A 246 -13.32 -1.43 13.88
N ASP A 247 -13.45 -1.28 15.21
CA ASP A 247 -14.62 -0.63 15.81
C ASP A 247 -14.67 0.87 15.52
N ALA A 248 -13.56 1.57 15.73
CA ALA A 248 -13.49 3.01 15.51
C ALA A 248 -13.84 3.40 14.06
N ILE A 249 -13.25 2.73 13.07
CA ILE A 249 -13.53 3.04 11.65
C ILE A 249 -14.97 2.70 11.24
N ASN A 250 -15.63 1.76 11.91
CA ASN A 250 -16.96 1.26 11.53
C ASN A 250 -18.12 1.80 12.37
N ALA A 251 -17.85 2.40 13.55
CA ALA A 251 -18.87 2.76 14.53
C ALA A 251 -18.64 4.11 15.25
N LEU A 252 -17.48 4.78 15.10
CA LEU A 252 -17.24 6.06 15.76
C LEU A 252 -18.30 7.11 15.36
N GLY A 253 -19.01 7.68 16.33
CA GLY A 253 -20.08 8.66 16.05
C GLY A 253 -21.32 8.07 15.38
N GLY A 254 -21.50 6.74 15.39
CA GLY A 254 -22.63 6.04 14.78
C GLY A 254 -22.15 5.02 13.75
N ASP A 255 -21.77 5.51 12.56
CA ASP A 255 -21.31 4.68 11.44
C ASP A 255 -19.79 4.74 11.20
N GLY A 256 -19.03 5.45 12.03
CA GLY A 256 -17.60 5.63 11.82
C GLY A 256 -17.32 6.44 10.55
N LEU A 257 -16.40 5.94 9.74
CA LEU A 257 -16.05 6.50 8.43
C LEU A 257 -16.85 5.85 7.28
N TRP A 258 -17.81 5.00 7.60
CA TRP A 258 -18.67 4.34 6.61
C TRP A 258 -19.93 5.16 6.37
N ASP A 259 -20.28 5.40 5.10
CA ASP A 259 -21.57 5.95 4.72
C ASP A 259 -22.49 4.81 4.29
N GLU A 260 -23.59 4.54 5.01
CA GLU A 260 -24.50 3.42 4.67
C GLU A 260 -25.32 3.71 3.41
N ALA A 261 -25.62 4.98 3.09
CA ALA A 261 -26.40 5.34 1.91
C ALA A 261 -25.60 5.07 0.64
N ASP A 262 -24.37 5.59 0.57
CA ASP A 262 -23.46 5.32 -0.53
C ASP A 262 -22.94 3.88 -0.45
N GLY A 263 -22.53 3.40 0.71
CA GLY A 263 -21.88 2.10 0.87
C GLY A 263 -20.40 2.15 0.59
N PHE A 264 -19.76 3.17 1.13
CA PHE A 264 -18.36 3.47 0.88
C PHE A 264 -17.75 4.16 2.09
N TYR A 265 -16.44 4.08 2.24
CA TYR A 265 -15.73 4.80 3.30
C TYR A 265 -15.30 6.19 2.81
N TYR A 266 -15.41 7.18 3.67
CA TYR A 266 -15.01 8.57 3.39
C TYR A 266 -14.22 9.16 4.55
N ASP A 267 -13.32 10.08 4.22
CA ASP A 267 -12.74 10.96 5.24
C ASP A 267 -13.83 11.83 5.88
N GLN A 268 -13.63 12.21 7.14
CA GLN A 268 -14.51 13.15 7.83
C GLN A 268 -13.75 14.39 8.26
N LEU A 269 -14.26 15.56 7.85
CA LEU A 269 -13.79 16.86 8.30
C LEU A 269 -14.57 17.29 9.52
N ILE A 270 -13.87 17.71 10.58
CA ILE A 270 -14.47 18.29 11.78
C ILE A 270 -13.96 19.72 11.90
N ILE A 271 -14.87 20.69 11.83
CA ILE A 271 -14.59 22.12 11.99
C ILE A 271 -15.22 22.59 13.30
N ASP A 272 -14.51 23.39 14.10
CA ASP A 272 -15.02 23.98 15.35
C ASP A 272 -15.70 22.99 16.32
N HIS A 273 -15.25 21.73 16.35
CA HIS A 273 -15.84 20.65 17.16
C HIS A 273 -17.33 20.37 16.87
N GLN A 274 -17.81 20.74 15.68
CA GLN A 274 -19.16 20.43 15.20
C GLN A 274 -19.28 18.98 14.69
N ASP A 275 -20.47 18.63 14.21
CA ASP A 275 -20.75 17.32 13.63
C ASP A 275 -19.79 17.01 12.46
N PRO A 276 -19.29 15.76 12.35
CA PRO A 276 -18.39 15.37 11.27
C PRO A 276 -19.03 15.53 9.88
N ILE A 277 -18.30 16.14 8.96
CA ILE A 277 -18.72 16.33 7.57
C ILE A 277 -18.03 15.26 6.70
N PRO A 278 -18.76 14.28 6.13
CA PRO A 278 -18.17 13.30 5.23
C PRO A 278 -17.73 13.96 3.92
N LEU A 279 -16.46 13.81 3.57
CA LEU A 279 -15.91 14.23 2.30
C LEU A 279 -16.16 13.15 1.25
N LYS A 280 -17.28 13.25 0.54
CA LYS A 280 -17.79 12.25 -0.42
C LYS A 280 -17.00 12.15 -1.72
N VAL A 281 -15.67 12.12 -1.63
CA VAL A 281 -14.75 11.86 -2.74
C VAL A 281 -14.57 10.34 -2.85
N ARG A 282 -15.09 9.73 -3.90
CA ARG A 282 -14.93 8.30 -4.19
C ARG A 282 -13.55 8.05 -4.77
N SER A 283 -12.54 7.91 -3.91
CA SER A 283 -11.16 7.62 -4.29
C SER A 283 -10.67 6.31 -3.68
N LEU A 284 -9.43 5.94 -3.99
CA LEU A 284 -8.74 4.81 -3.34
C LEU A 284 -8.75 4.92 -1.80
N VAL A 285 -8.85 6.13 -1.24
CA VAL A 285 -8.99 6.34 0.22
C VAL A 285 -10.12 5.50 0.81
N GLY A 286 -11.27 5.43 0.12
CA GLY A 286 -12.42 4.64 0.58
C GLY A 286 -12.33 3.15 0.27
N LEU A 287 -11.38 2.72 -0.57
CA LEU A 287 -11.11 1.31 -0.88
C LEU A 287 -10.01 0.73 0.01
N LEU A 288 -9.05 1.55 0.47
CA LEU A 288 -7.92 1.11 1.30
C LEU A 288 -8.32 0.34 2.57
N PRO A 289 -9.46 0.58 3.25
CA PRO A 289 -9.91 -0.29 4.35
C PRO A 289 -9.93 -1.78 4.02
N MET A 290 -10.12 -2.16 2.75
CA MET A 290 -10.16 -3.56 2.34
C MET A 290 -8.80 -4.26 2.43
N ILE A 291 -7.67 -3.53 2.37
CA ILE A 291 -6.33 -4.14 2.42
C ILE A 291 -5.96 -4.63 3.82
N ALA A 292 -6.65 -4.13 4.86
CA ALA A 292 -6.48 -4.58 6.23
C ALA A 292 -7.20 -5.91 6.42
N VAL A 293 -6.54 -7.00 6.00
CA VAL A 293 -7.07 -8.36 6.07
C VAL A 293 -5.99 -9.37 6.48
N ALA A 294 -6.32 -10.22 7.45
CA ALA A 294 -5.50 -11.36 7.87
C ALA A 294 -6.37 -12.58 8.16
N VAL A 295 -5.82 -13.76 7.88
CA VAL A 295 -6.46 -15.04 8.15
C VAL A 295 -5.61 -15.80 9.15
N LEU A 296 -6.23 -16.26 10.24
CA LEU A 296 -5.61 -17.09 11.25
C LEU A 296 -6.09 -18.54 11.12
N ASP A 297 -5.16 -19.47 11.01
CA ASP A 297 -5.43 -20.92 11.01
C ASP A 297 -5.60 -21.41 12.46
N GLN A 298 -6.68 -22.17 12.71
CA GLN A 298 -6.93 -22.77 14.02
C GLN A 298 -5.79 -23.68 14.48
N LYS A 299 -5.10 -24.40 13.57
CA LYS A 299 -3.91 -25.21 13.90
C LYS A 299 -2.77 -24.36 14.44
N THR A 300 -2.55 -23.18 13.87
CA THR A 300 -1.53 -22.22 14.35
C THR A 300 -1.93 -21.66 15.71
N ILE A 301 -3.22 -21.33 15.91
CA ILE A 301 -3.73 -20.88 17.21
C ILE A 301 -3.56 -21.98 18.26
N ASP A 302 -3.85 -23.24 17.92
CA ASP A 302 -3.75 -24.38 18.83
C ASP A 302 -2.30 -24.69 19.24
N ALA A 303 -1.33 -24.35 18.39
CA ALA A 303 0.10 -24.45 18.70
C ALA A 303 0.59 -23.37 19.68
N LEU A 304 -0.21 -22.33 19.97
CA LEU A 304 0.16 -21.17 20.80
C LEU A 304 -0.80 -21.03 22.00
N PRO A 305 -0.59 -21.78 23.09
CA PRO A 305 -1.56 -21.90 24.18
C PRO A 305 -1.81 -20.58 24.94
N GLY A 306 -0.79 -19.73 25.10
CA GLY A 306 -0.92 -18.42 25.73
C GLY A 306 -1.75 -17.46 24.89
N PHE A 307 -1.47 -17.38 23.59
CA PHE A 307 -2.26 -16.59 22.64
C PHE A 307 -3.69 -17.10 22.56
N LYS A 308 -3.89 -18.43 22.41
CA LYS A 308 -5.22 -19.05 22.36
C LYS A 308 -6.06 -18.71 23.59
N LYS A 309 -5.48 -18.79 24.79
CA LYS A 309 -6.17 -18.45 26.03
C LYS A 309 -6.62 -16.98 26.07
N ARG A 310 -5.75 -16.05 25.67
CA ARG A 310 -6.09 -14.62 25.63
C ARG A 310 -7.13 -14.29 24.56
N LEU A 311 -7.01 -14.90 23.38
CA LEU A 311 -8.01 -14.79 22.32
C LEU A 311 -9.39 -15.28 22.77
N ALA A 312 -9.46 -16.46 23.41
CA ALA A 312 -10.72 -16.99 23.95
C ALA A 312 -11.30 -16.06 25.02
N TRP A 313 -10.48 -15.61 25.96
CA TRP A 313 -10.90 -14.66 27.00
C TRP A 313 -11.46 -13.36 26.38
N PHE A 314 -10.79 -12.79 25.38
CA PHE A 314 -11.26 -11.57 24.72
C PHE A 314 -12.63 -11.78 24.07
N LEU A 315 -12.80 -12.86 23.32
CA LEU A 315 -14.06 -13.15 22.62
C LEU A 315 -15.23 -13.40 23.58
N GLU A 316 -14.95 -14.00 24.74
CA GLU A 316 -15.95 -14.25 25.80
C GLU A 316 -16.31 -12.97 26.59
N ASN A 317 -15.34 -12.08 26.82
CA ASN A 317 -15.51 -10.92 27.72
C ASN A 317 -15.77 -9.60 26.98
N ARG A 318 -15.45 -9.52 25.67
CA ARG A 318 -15.66 -8.35 24.80
C ARG A 318 -16.57 -8.70 23.62
N THR A 319 -17.76 -9.21 23.94
CA THR A 319 -18.76 -9.61 22.94
C THR A 319 -19.22 -8.46 22.05
N ASP A 320 -19.15 -7.22 22.55
CA ASP A 320 -19.36 -5.97 21.82
C ASP A 320 -18.41 -5.81 20.61
N LEU A 321 -17.19 -6.31 20.76
CA LEU A 321 -16.11 -6.22 19.78
C LEU A 321 -15.88 -7.52 18.99
N ALA A 322 -16.36 -8.66 19.50
CA ALA A 322 -16.22 -9.96 18.84
C ALA A 322 -16.83 -10.01 17.43
N LYS A 323 -17.78 -9.11 17.12
CA LYS A 323 -18.41 -8.96 15.80
C LYS A 323 -17.44 -8.66 14.65
N TYR A 324 -16.21 -8.19 14.94
CA TYR A 324 -15.17 -7.94 13.92
C TYR A 324 -14.28 -9.16 13.63
N VAL A 325 -14.55 -10.30 14.28
CA VAL A 325 -13.88 -11.58 14.01
C VAL A 325 -14.87 -12.50 13.30
N SER A 326 -14.60 -12.81 12.03
CA SER A 326 -15.43 -13.76 11.28
C SER A 326 -14.85 -15.17 11.34
N TYR A 327 -15.71 -16.18 11.38
CA TYR A 327 -15.35 -17.60 11.46
C TYR A 327 -15.76 -18.30 10.18
N GLY A 328 -14.90 -19.18 9.67
CA GLY A 328 -15.18 -19.93 8.46
C GLY A 328 -14.49 -21.28 8.49
N ASP A 329 -15.12 -22.28 7.89
CA ASP A 329 -14.59 -23.62 7.72
C ASP A 329 -14.28 -23.85 6.24
N ARG A 330 -13.05 -24.23 5.91
CA ARG A 330 -12.64 -24.57 4.56
C ARG A 330 -12.44 -26.08 4.42
N GLY A 331 -13.30 -26.73 3.65
CA GLY A 331 -13.11 -28.13 3.26
C GLY A 331 -12.00 -28.24 2.22
N THR A 332 -10.90 -28.92 2.52
CA THR A 332 -9.79 -29.13 1.57
C THR A 332 -9.89 -30.46 0.80
N GLY A 333 -11.03 -31.16 0.90
CA GLY A 333 -11.21 -32.51 0.35
C GLY A 333 -10.62 -33.59 1.25
N SER A 334 -11.21 -34.80 1.21
CA SER A 334 -10.94 -35.96 2.08
C SER A 334 -10.75 -35.64 3.57
N GLY A 335 -11.84 -35.30 4.26
CA GLY A 335 -11.92 -35.33 5.73
C GLY A 335 -11.17 -34.25 6.50
N ASN A 336 -10.36 -33.42 5.85
CA ASN A 336 -9.70 -32.28 6.48
C ASN A 336 -10.53 -31.00 6.28
N CYS A 337 -11.02 -30.45 7.39
CA CYS A 337 -11.60 -29.13 7.46
C CYS A 337 -10.60 -28.21 8.15
N GLU A 338 -10.19 -27.13 7.49
CA GLU A 338 -9.38 -26.09 8.13
C GLU A 338 -10.32 -25.02 8.67
N SER A 339 -10.40 -24.90 9.99
CA SER A 339 -11.11 -23.81 10.63
C SER A 339 -10.24 -22.56 10.59
N LEU A 340 -10.79 -21.50 10.02
CA LEU A 340 -10.14 -20.23 9.79
C LEU A 340 -10.86 -19.10 10.53
N ARG A 341 -10.11 -18.09 10.92
CA ARG A 341 -10.64 -16.82 11.44
C ARG A 341 -10.19 -15.67 10.55
N LEU A 342 -11.12 -14.84 10.12
CA LEU A 342 -10.85 -13.64 9.34
C LEU A 342 -10.89 -12.41 10.24
N LEU A 343 -9.82 -11.64 10.17
CA LEU A 343 -9.71 -10.30 10.72
C LEU A 343 -9.69 -9.33 9.55
N ALA A 344 -10.74 -8.52 9.40
CA ALA A 344 -10.86 -7.55 8.32
C ALA A 344 -11.64 -6.32 8.79
N ILE A 345 -11.32 -5.13 8.24
CA ILE A 345 -12.12 -3.93 8.53
C ILE A 345 -13.55 -4.07 7.98
N PRO A 346 -13.75 -4.27 6.66
CA PRO A 346 -15.09 -4.40 6.14
C PRO A 346 -15.67 -5.77 6.51
N SER A 347 -16.92 -5.78 7.00
CA SER A 347 -17.73 -6.99 7.03
C SER A 347 -17.96 -7.53 5.61
N GLN A 348 -18.37 -8.79 5.46
CA GLN A 348 -18.66 -9.36 4.13
C GLN A 348 -19.65 -8.50 3.32
N LYS A 349 -20.68 -7.93 3.96
CA LYS A 349 -21.65 -7.01 3.33
C LYS A 349 -20.97 -5.73 2.84
N ARG A 350 -20.17 -5.07 3.69
CA ARG A 350 -19.45 -3.84 3.32
C ARG A 350 -18.41 -4.10 2.24
N LEU A 351 -17.69 -5.21 2.33
CA LEU A 351 -16.72 -5.66 1.34
C LEU A 351 -17.38 -5.82 -0.03
N ARG A 352 -18.54 -6.51 -0.10
CA ARG A 352 -19.30 -6.65 -1.36
C ARG A 352 -19.62 -5.28 -1.98
N ARG A 353 -20.11 -4.32 -1.20
CA ARG A 353 -20.45 -2.97 -1.68
C ARG A 353 -19.22 -2.17 -2.16
N CYS A 354 -18.07 -2.32 -1.50
CA CYS A 354 -16.81 -1.76 -1.98
C CYS A 354 -16.39 -2.40 -3.31
N LEU A 355 -16.50 -3.73 -3.41
CA LEU A 355 -16.10 -4.49 -4.59
C LEU A 355 -16.98 -4.20 -5.81
N GLU A 356 -18.29 -4.03 -5.62
CA GLU A 356 -19.23 -3.63 -6.67
C GLU A 356 -18.77 -2.35 -7.37
N ARG A 357 -18.23 -1.37 -6.63
CA ARG A 357 -17.64 -0.16 -7.20
C ARG A 357 -16.25 -0.37 -7.79
N LEU A 358 -15.42 -1.18 -7.12
CA LEU A 358 -14.06 -1.47 -7.56
C LEU A 358 -14.04 -2.05 -8.98
N VAL A 359 -15.03 -2.89 -9.29
CA VAL A 359 -15.13 -3.62 -10.57
C VAL A 359 -16.08 -2.99 -11.58
N ASP A 360 -16.62 -1.80 -11.27
CA ASP A 360 -17.47 -1.03 -12.18
C ASP A 360 -16.59 -0.19 -13.12
N GLU A 361 -16.80 -0.37 -14.43
CA GLU A 361 -16.03 0.32 -15.47
C GLU A 361 -16.36 1.82 -15.58
N ASP A 362 -17.56 2.23 -15.12
CA ASP A 362 -17.98 3.62 -15.00
C ASP A 362 -17.53 4.26 -13.66
N GLU A 363 -16.93 3.49 -12.75
CA GLU A 363 -16.29 3.98 -11.52
C GLU A 363 -14.78 3.71 -11.53
N PHE A 364 -14.33 2.61 -10.90
CA PHE A 364 -12.91 2.40 -10.61
C PHE A 364 -12.18 1.49 -11.61
N LEU A 365 -12.87 0.58 -12.30
CA LEU A 365 -12.22 -0.40 -13.17
C LEU A 365 -11.91 0.22 -14.54
N SER A 366 -10.64 0.36 -14.87
CA SER A 366 -10.20 0.75 -16.21
C SER A 366 -9.65 -0.44 -17.01
N ASP A 367 -9.41 -0.26 -18.30
CA ASP A 367 -8.71 -1.23 -19.16
C ASP A 367 -7.29 -1.56 -18.70
N PHE A 368 -6.73 -0.74 -17.80
CA PHE A 368 -5.33 -0.81 -17.39
C PHE A 368 -5.15 -1.06 -15.89
N GLY A 369 -6.24 -1.22 -15.12
CA GLY A 369 -6.21 -1.46 -13.67
C GLY A 369 -7.23 -0.62 -12.92
N ILE A 370 -7.03 -0.44 -11.62
CA ILE A 370 -7.91 0.34 -10.75
C ILE A 370 -7.48 1.82 -10.76
N ARG A 371 -8.43 2.70 -11.09
CA ARG A 371 -8.28 4.16 -11.06
C ARG A 371 -8.06 4.67 -9.65
N SER A 372 -7.28 5.74 -9.51
CA SER A 372 -7.05 6.39 -8.20
C SER A 372 -8.28 7.16 -7.69
N LEU A 373 -9.12 7.63 -8.60
CA LEU A 373 -10.39 8.31 -8.33
C LEU A 373 -11.49 7.72 -9.24
N SER A 374 -12.70 7.56 -8.71
CA SER A 374 -13.85 7.07 -9.46
C SER A 374 -14.17 8.01 -10.62
N LYS A 375 -14.39 7.43 -11.80
CA LYS A 375 -14.74 8.13 -13.03
C LYS A 375 -16.08 8.87 -12.94
N VAL A 376 -16.93 8.56 -11.96
CA VAL A 376 -18.16 9.32 -11.68
C VAL A 376 -17.89 10.83 -11.47
N HIS A 377 -16.71 11.18 -10.94
CA HIS A 377 -16.30 12.56 -10.71
C HIS A 377 -15.93 13.33 -11.99
N GLU A 378 -15.96 12.68 -13.16
CA GLU A 378 -15.91 13.36 -14.47
C GLU A 378 -17.21 14.13 -14.73
N LYS A 379 -18.35 13.52 -14.43
CA LYS A 379 -19.68 14.11 -14.65
C LYS A 379 -20.21 14.85 -13.42
N ALA A 380 -19.78 14.43 -12.23
CA ALA A 380 -20.18 14.99 -10.95
C ALA A 380 -18.95 15.19 -10.03
N PRO A 381 -18.12 16.23 -10.30
CA PRO A 381 -17.03 16.60 -9.40
C PRO A 381 -17.52 16.78 -7.96
N PHE A 382 -16.69 16.39 -7.00
CA PHE A 382 -16.97 16.71 -5.61
C PHE A 382 -16.66 18.18 -5.35
N GLN A 383 -17.62 18.91 -4.78
CA GLN A 383 -17.49 20.34 -4.47
C GLN A 383 -17.65 20.57 -2.97
N PHE A 384 -16.74 21.34 -2.39
CA PHE A 384 -16.78 21.74 -0.99
C PHE A 384 -16.67 23.25 -0.86
N ASN A 385 -17.59 23.85 -0.11
CA ASN A 385 -17.69 25.28 0.12
C ASN A 385 -17.72 25.56 1.61
N HIS A 386 -16.78 26.35 2.11
CA HIS A 386 -16.74 26.78 3.51
C HIS A 386 -16.10 28.16 3.62
N ASP A 387 -16.73 29.09 4.35
CA ASP A 387 -16.24 30.45 4.59
C ASP A 387 -15.80 31.25 3.35
N GLY A 388 -16.40 30.96 2.19
CA GLY A 388 -16.09 31.63 0.92
C GLY A 388 -14.96 30.96 0.11
N ASP A 389 -14.31 29.95 0.66
CA ASP A 389 -13.36 29.10 -0.05
C ASP A 389 -14.09 27.95 -0.78
N PHE A 390 -13.84 27.84 -2.08
CA PHE A 390 -14.37 26.79 -2.95
C PHE A 390 -13.26 25.80 -3.31
N HIS A 391 -13.52 24.51 -3.10
CA HIS A 391 -12.65 23.42 -3.51
C HIS A 391 -13.41 22.43 -4.41
N GLU A 392 -12.75 21.96 -5.45
CA GLU A 392 -13.28 20.96 -6.37
C GLU A 392 -12.31 19.80 -6.57
N VAL A 393 -12.86 18.58 -6.62
CA VAL A 393 -12.14 17.35 -6.97
C VAL A 393 -12.83 16.71 -8.17
N SER A 394 -12.18 16.82 -9.32
CA SER A 394 -12.63 16.28 -10.61
C SER A 394 -11.81 15.05 -10.99
N TYR A 395 -12.38 14.20 -11.84
CA TYR A 395 -11.66 13.07 -12.44
C TYR A 395 -10.70 13.56 -13.54
N VAL A 396 -9.41 13.28 -13.36
CA VAL A 396 -8.32 13.67 -14.25
C VAL A 396 -7.47 12.42 -14.51
N PRO A 397 -7.65 11.72 -15.64
CA PRO A 397 -7.05 10.41 -15.87
C PRO A 397 -5.54 10.43 -16.15
N GLY A 398 -4.95 11.61 -16.42
CA GLY A 398 -3.56 11.80 -16.85
C GLY A 398 -2.75 12.73 -15.94
N GLU A 399 -2.04 13.71 -16.52
CA GLU A 399 -1.31 14.74 -15.76
C GLU A 399 -2.26 15.60 -14.91
N SER A 400 -1.79 16.08 -13.75
CA SER A 400 -2.60 16.91 -12.84
C SER A 400 -2.98 18.24 -13.51
N ASP A 401 -4.23 18.66 -13.33
CA ASP A 401 -4.73 19.99 -13.68
C ASP A 401 -4.52 21.01 -12.54
N SER A 402 -3.93 20.58 -11.43
CA SER A 402 -3.67 21.37 -10.24
C SER A 402 -2.17 21.45 -9.92
N TRP A 403 -1.74 22.57 -9.33
CA TRP A 403 -0.37 22.78 -8.86
C TRP A 403 -0.10 22.21 -7.45
N MET A 404 -1.06 21.48 -6.87
CA MET A 404 -0.86 20.84 -5.57
C MET A 404 0.34 19.87 -5.67
N PHE A 405 1.30 19.98 -4.76
CA PHE A 405 2.56 19.21 -4.79
C PHE A 405 3.36 19.33 -6.10
N GLY A 406 3.27 20.47 -6.80
CA GLY A 406 4.11 20.77 -7.97
C GLY A 406 3.56 20.29 -9.31
N GLY A 407 2.41 19.61 -9.33
CA GLY A 407 1.66 19.29 -10.56
C GLY A 407 2.16 18.10 -11.38
N ASN A 408 3.33 17.52 -11.07
CA ASN A 408 3.87 16.38 -11.81
C ASN A 408 3.21 15.03 -11.45
N SER A 409 2.74 14.89 -10.21
CA SER A 409 2.07 13.68 -9.72
C SER A 409 0.56 13.87 -9.67
N ASN A 410 -0.19 12.82 -10.00
CA ASN A 410 -1.65 12.86 -10.00
C ASN A 410 -2.32 11.57 -9.48
N TRP A 411 -3.08 11.71 -8.40
CA TRP A 411 -3.91 10.69 -7.76
C TRP A 411 -5.41 10.89 -8.00
N ARG A 412 -5.82 11.79 -8.91
CA ARG A 412 -7.22 12.07 -9.23
C ARG A 412 -7.74 11.32 -10.44
N GLY A 413 -7.26 10.11 -10.69
CA GLY A 413 -7.73 9.30 -11.82
C GLY A 413 -6.76 8.25 -12.33
N PRO A 414 -5.44 8.52 -12.45
CA PRO A 414 -4.49 7.59 -13.05
C PRO A 414 -4.39 6.25 -12.30
N VAL A 415 -3.81 5.25 -12.96
CA VAL A 415 -3.52 3.92 -12.40
C VAL A 415 -2.12 3.90 -11.79
N TRP A 416 -2.03 3.47 -10.54
CA TRP A 416 -0.79 3.36 -9.77
C TRP A 416 -0.56 1.91 -9.33
N PHE A 417 0.64 1.39 -9.63
CA PHE A 417 1.03 0.01 -9.29
C PHE A 417 0.97 -0.32 -7.80
N PRO A 418 1.48 0.52 -6.87
CA PRO A 418 1.50 0.21 -5.44
C PRO A 418 0.15 -0.21 -4.87
N VAL A 419 -0.88 0.62 -5.05
CA VAL A 419 -2.21 0.36 -4.45
C VAL A 419 -2.94 -0.75 -5.18
N ASN A 420 -2.83 -0.80 -6.52
CA ASN A 420 -3.37 -1.92 -7.30
C ASN A 420 -2.82 -3.28 -6.83
N TYR A 421 -1.51 -3.35 -6.61
CA TYR A 421 -0.85 -4.56 -6.13
C TYR A 421 -1.33 -4.96 -4.72
N LEU A 422 -1.48 -3.99 -3.82
CA LEU A 422 -2.03 -4.25 -2.48
C LEU A 422 -3.49 -4.74 -2.51
N ILE A 423 -4.32 -4.20 -3.43
CA ILE A 423 -5.69 -4.66 -3.65
C ILE A 423 -5.71 -6.10 -4.15
N ILE A 424 -4.87 -6.44 -5.14
CA ILE A 424 -4.72 -7.81 -5.64
C ILE A 424 -4.39 -8.77 -4.49
N GLU A 425 -3.38 -8.46 -3.66
CA GLU A 425 -3.05 -9.34 -2.54
C GLU A 425 -4.18 -9.40 -1.48
N ALA A 426 -4.94 -8.33 -1.29
CA ALA A 426 -6.09 -8.34 -0.38
C ALA A 426 -7.20 -9.27 -0.89
N LEU A 427 -7.53 -9.21 -2.19
CA LEU A 427 -8.49 -10.10 -2.83
C LEU A 427 -8.09 -11.58 -2.70
N GLU A 428 -6.81 -11.88 -2.89
CA GLU A 428 -6.29 -13.24 -2.70
C GLU A 428 -6.41 -13.72 -1.24
N ARG A 429 -6.17 -12.83 -0.25
CA ARG A 429 -6.36 -13.14 1.17
C ARG A 429 -7.83 -13.38 1.52
N TYR A 430 -8.75 -12.57 0.99
CA TYR A 430 -10.18 -12.81 1.17
C TYR A 430 -10.62 -14.11 0.49
N HIS A 431 -10.10 -14.41 -0.70
CA HIS A 431 -10.36 -15.70 -1.36
C HIS A 431 -9.83 -16.88 -0.54
N HIS A 432 -8.67 -16.74 0.11
CA HIS A 432 -8.14 -17.80 0.98
C HIS A 432 -9.13 -18.18 2.10
N PHE A 433 -9.86 -17.20 2.64
CA PHE A 433 -10.89 -17.41 3.64
C PHE A 433 -12.24 -17.86 3.07
N TYR A 434 -12.81 -17.12 2.12
CA TYR A 434 -14.16 -17.40 1.59
C TYR A 434 -14.22 -18.52 0.54
N GLY A 435 -13.10 -18.82 -0.13
CA GLY A 435 -13.05 -19.73 -1.27
C GLY A 435 -13.99 -19.32 -2.41
N ASP A 436 -14.52 -20.31 -3.12
CA ASP A 436 -15.42 -20.11 -4.26
C ASP A 436 -16.86 -19.75 -3.86
N SER A 437 -17.15 -19.68 -2.56
CA SER A 437 -18.48 -19.37 -2.04
C SER A 437 -18.83 -17.87 -2.13
N PHE A 438 -17.81 -17.01 -2.16
CA PHE A 438 -18.00 -15.57 -2.27
C PHE A 438 -17.62 -15.08 -3.66
N LYS A 439 -18.65 -14.82 -4.46
CA LYS A 439 -18.54 -14.31 -5.83
C LYS A 439 -19.20 -12.94 -5.97
N ILE A 440 -18.69 -12.17 -6.92
CA ILE A 440 -19.21 -10.88 -7.36
C ILE A 440 -19.29 -10.85 -8.89
N GLU A 441 -20.17 -10.01 -9.43
CA GLU A 441 -20.26 -9.75 -10.86
C GLU A 441 -19.06 -8.92 -11.35
N ALA A 442 -18.15 -9.61 -12.07
CA ALA A 442 -16.81 -9.26 -12.54
C ALA A 442 -16.60 -9.13 -14.07
N PRO A 443 -16.57 -7.97 -14.76
CA PRO A 443 -16.91 -6.60 -14.35
C PRO A 443 -18.38 -6.42 -13.95
N ALA A 444 -18.70 -5.31 -13.28
CA ALA A 444 -20.09 -4.98 -12.94
C ALA A 444 -20.96 -4.88 -14.21
N GLY A 445 -22.17 -5.45 -14.18
CA GLY A 445 -23.08 -5.47 -15.33
C GLY A 445 -22.74 -6.48 -16.44
N SER A 446 -21.68 -7.28 -16.29
CA SER A 446 -21.26 -8.27 -17.29
C SER A 446 -22.03 -9.61 -17.25
N GLY A 447 -22.75 -9.89 -16.16
CA GLY A 447 -23.37 -11.17 -15.86
C GLY A 447 -22.40 -12.28 -15.43
N ASN A 448 -21.09 -12.00 -15.35
CA ASN A 448 -20.07 -12.99 -15.00
C ASN A 448 -19.77 -13.00 -13.50
N GLU A 449 -20.18 -14.06 -12.80
CA GLU A 449 -19.88 -14.25 -11.37
C GLU A 449 -18.47 -14.82 -11.17
N LEU A 450 -17.56 -14.00 -10.66
CA LEU A 450 -16.16 -14.34 -10.41
C LEU A 450 -15.87 -14.49 -8.91
N ALA A 451 -15.12 -15.53 -8.54
CA ALA A 451 -14.51 -15.62 -7.22
C ALA A 451 -13.39 -14.58 -7.07
N LEU A 452 -13.06 -14.18 -5.84
CA LEU A 452 -12.14 -13.06 -5.61
C LEU A 452 -10.71 -13.26 -6.15
N ASN A 453 -10.21 -14.50 -6.25
CA ASN A 453 -8.94 -14.77 -6.93
C ASN A 453 -9.02 -14.50 -8.44
N GLN A 454 -10.14 -14.80 -9.08
CA GLN A 454 -10.36 -14.51 -10.49
C GLN A 454 -10.49 -13.00 -10.74
N VAL A 455 -11.06 -12.25 -9.79
CA VAL A 455 -11.07 -10.78 -9.82
C VAL A 455 -9.64 -10.23 -9.68
N ALA A 456 -8.84 -10.81 -8.79
CA ALA A 456 -7.42 -10.46 -8.63
C ALA A 456 -6.61 -10.73 -9.92
N ASP A 457 -6.86 -11.88 -10.57
CA ASP A 457 -6.27 -12.23 -11.86
C ASP A 457 -6.71 -11.23 -12.95
N MET A 458 -8.00 -10.88 -13.03
CA MET A 458 -8.50 -9.88 -14.00
C MET A 458 -7.78 -8.53 -13.86
N ILE A 459 -7.60 -8.02 -12.63
CA ILE A 459 -6.88 -6.77 -12.40
C ILE A 459 -5.39 -6.93 -12.77
N SER A 460 -4.79 -8.07 -12.44
CA SER A 460 -3.40 -8.37 -12.79
C SER A 460 -3.18 -8.40 -14.30
N GLU A 461 -4.09 -9.01 -15.07
CA GLU A 461 -4.02 -9.03 -16.54
C GLU A 461 -4.07 -7.63 -17.12
N ARG A 462 -4.96 -6.76 -16.62
CA ARG A 462 -5.08 -5.35 -17.04
C ARG A 462 -3.81 -4.53 -16.75
N LEU A 463 -3.15 -4.78 -15.62
CA LEU A 463 -1.87 -4.14 -15.31
C LEU A 463 -0.73 -4.66 -16.19
N ILE A 464 -0.70 -5.95 -16.49
CA ILE A 464 0.32 -6.54 -17.36
C ILE A 464 0.13 -6.04 -18.79
N SER A 465 -1.10 -5.90 -19.27
CA SER A 465 -1.40 -5.48 -20.65
C SER A 465 -0.90 -4.08 -20.97
N ILE A 466 -0.69 -3.20 -19.97
CA ILE A 466 -0.02 -1.89 -20.15
C ILE A 466 1.31 -2.05 -20.90
N PHE A 467 2.03 -3.13 -20.63
CA PHE A 467 3.36 -3.38 -21.15
C PHE A 467 3.37 -4.37 -22.31
N GLN A 468 2.24 -4.91 -22.75
CA GLN A 468 2.15 -5.88 -23.85
C GLN A 468 1.74 -5.19 -25.15
N ILE A 469 2.09 -5.81 -26.28
CA ILE A 469 1.61 -5.35 -27.59
C ILE A 469 0.11 -5.66 -27.71
N ASP A 470 -0.68 -4.64 -27.99
CA ASP A 470 -2.12 -4.75 -28.20
C ASP A 470 -2.46 -5.29 -29.60
N ALA A 471 -3.76 -5.45 -29.88
CA ALA A 471 -4.24 -5.92 -31.17
C ALA A 471 -3.91 -4.99 -32.35
N LYS A 472 -3.54 -3.73 -32.08
CA LYS A 472 -3.14 -2.73 -33.09
C LYS A 472 -1.63 -2.71 -33.31
N GLY A 473 -0.86 -3.48 -32.54
CA GLY A 473 0.59 -3.55 -32.65
C GLY A 473 1.36 -2.57 -31.75
N TYR A 474 0.67 -1.90 -30.82
CA TYR A 474 1.25 -0.86 -29.95
C TYR A 474 1.30 -1.30 -28.49
N ARG A 475 2.23 -0.75 -27.71
CA ARG A 475 2.21 -0.92 -26.24
C ARG A 475 1.46 0.26 -25.60
N PRO A 476 0.46 0.02 -24.74
CA PRO A 476 -0.26 1.10 -24.08
C PRO A 476 0.65 2.08 -23.31
N CYS A 477 1.71 1.59 -22.68
CA CYS A 477 2.68 2.45 -21.97
C CYS A 477 3.32 3.55 -22.84
N PHE A 478 3.22 3.48 -24.17
CA PHE A 478 3.70 4.48 -25.14
C PHE A 478 2.58 5.37 -25.73
N GLY A 479 1.36 5.32 -25.16
CA GLY A 479 0.25 6.16 -25.56
C GLY A 479 -0.38 5.79 -26.91
N GLY A 480 -0.29 4.52 -27.33
CA GLY A 480 -1.01 4.01 -28.50
C GLY A 480 -0.65 4.70 -29.83
N GLY A 481 0.64 4.87 -30.12
CA GLY A 481 1.14 5.50 -31.36
C GLY A 481 1.58 6.96 -31.21
N ILE A 482 1.45 7.56 -30.02
CA ILE A 482 1.97 8.92 -29.73
C ILE A 482 3.50 8.89 -29.74
N ALA A 483 4.11 7.94 -29.04
CA ALA A 483 5.56 7.77 -29.01
C ALA A 483 6.07 6.89 -30.18
N LYS A 484 5.77 7.28 -31.43
CA LYS A 484 6.11 6.55 -32.69
C LYS A 484 7.51 5.95 -32.76
N ARG A 485 8.45 6.59 -32.11
CA ARG A 485 9.85 6.16 -31.99
C ARG A 485 10.00 4.78 -31.32
N TYR A 486 9.13 4.43 -30.38
CA TYR A 486 9.09 3.13 -29.73
C TYR A 486 8.14 2.14 -30.43
N ASP A 487 7.36 2.59 -31.39
CA ASP A 487 6.43 1.71 -32.12
C ASP A 487 6.98 1.29 -33.49
N ASP A 488 7.49 2.25 -34.26
CA ASP A 488 7.87 2.07 -35.66
C ASP A 488 9.35 1.68 -35.83
N ASN A 489 10.19 1.90 -34.81
CA ASN A 489 11.63 1.67 -34.90
C ASN A 489 12.00 0.24 -34.48
N PRO A 490 12.53 -0.62 -35.38
CA PRO A 490 12.90 -2.00 -35.07
C PRO A 490 13.93 -2.14 -33.94
N THR A 491 14.76 -1.12 -33.72
CA THR A 491 15.76 -1.10 -32.65
C THR A 491 15.12 -0.82 -31.29
N TRP A 492 14.07 0.01 -31.22
CA TRP A 492 13.54 0.52 -29.94
C TRP A 492 12.21 -0.12 -29.55
N LYS A 493 11.53 -0.81 -30.47
CA LYS A 493 10.23 -1.47 -30.23
C LYS A 493 10.17 -2.52 -29.13
N ASN A 494 11.34 -3.02 -28.73
CA ASN A 494 11.48 -4.00 -27.67
C ASN A 494 12.05 -3.39 -26.37
N LEU A 495 12.26 -2.08 -26.32
CA LEU A 495 12.63 -1.37 -25.09
C LEU A 495 11.35 -0.96 -24.38
N VAL A 496 11.22 -1.31 -23.10
CA VAL A 496 10.04 -1.02 -22.29
C VAL A 496 10.41 0.04 -21.26
N LEU A 497 9.62 1.11 -21.18
CA LEU A 497 9.73 2.11 -20.12
C LEU A 497 8.78 1.79 -18.97
N PHE A 498 9.19 2.12 -17.76
CA PHE A 498 8.42 1.90 -16.54
C PHE A 498 8.18 3.27 -15.93
N HIS A 499 6.96 3.74 -16.06
CA HIS A 499 6.57 5.07 -15.64
C HIS A 499 6.08 5.12 -14.20
N GLU A 500 6.01 6.31 -13.62
CA GLU A 500 5.50 6.57 -12.28
C GLU A 500 4.06 6.08 -12.11
N TYR A 501 3.21 6.47 -13.06
CA TYR A 501 1.80 6.13 -13.13
C TYR A 501 1.35 6.06 -14.59
N PHE A 502 0.11 5.60 -14.80
CA PHE A 502 -0.43 5.35 -16.13
C PHE A 502 -1.77 6.03 -16.32
N HIS A 503 -1.97 6.61 -17.50
CA HIS A 503 -3.23 7.23 -17.87
C HIS A 503 -4.35 6.19 -17.87
N ALA A 504 -5.39 6.42 -17.06
CA ALA A 504 -6.41 5.40 -16.81
C ALA A 504 -7.23 4.99 -18.05
N GLU A 505 -7.36 5.87 -19.04
CA GLU A 505 -8.18 5.57 -20.24
C GLU A 505 -7.37 5.16 -21.47
N THR A 506 -6.03 5.27 -21.43
CA THR A 506 -5.16 5.01 -22.60
C THR A 506 -3.99 4.07 -22.30
N GLY A 507 -3.64 3.92 -21.01
CA GLY A 507 -2.49 3.15 -20.56
C GLY A 507 -1.16 3.86 -20.75
N GLU A 508 -1.15 5.11 -21.23
CA GLU A 508 0.06 5.91 -21.45
C GLU A 508 0.86 6.06 -20.16
N GLY A 509 2.17 5.82 -20.22
CA GLY A 509 3.06 6.06 -19.09
C GLY A 509 3.31 7.54 -18.87
N LEU A 510 3.14 8.01 -17.64
CA LEU A 510 3.24 9.41 -17.24
C LEU A 510 4.16 9.58 -16.01
N GLY A 511 4.59 10.81 -15.74
CA GLY A 511 5.60 11.08 -14.72
C GLY A 511 6.96 10.50 -15.07
N ALA A 512 7.77 10.18 -14.06
CA ALA A 512 9.15 9.73 -14.26
C ALA A 512 9.21 8.45 -15.10
N SER A 513 10.00 8.49 -16.18
CA SER A 513 9.99 7.46 -17.23
C SER A 513 10.87 6.22 -16.96
N HIS A 514 11.74 6.29 -15.95
CA HIS A 514 12.63 5.22 -15.54
C HIS A 514 12.32 4.75 -14.11
N GLN A 515 11.06 4.91 -13.67
CA GLN A 515 10.53 4.49 -12.37
C GLN A 515 10.36 2.98 -12.28
N THR A 516 11.45 2.29 -12.57
CA THR A 516 11.69 0.88 -12.30
C THR A 516 11.86 0.59 -10.81
N GLY A 517 11.48 1.54 -9.95
CA GLY A 517 11.12 1.36 -8.55
C GLY A 517 9.83 0.55 -8.39
N TRP A 518 8.72 1.15 -7.93
CA TRP A 518 7.49 0.39 -7.66
C TRP A 518 6.84 -0.22 -8.91
N THR A 519 7.06 0.33 -10.11
CA THR A 519 6.39 -0.18 -11.33
C THR A 519 6.96 -1.54 -11.74
N SER A 520 8.14 -1.89 -11.21
CA SER A 520 8.71 -3.24 -11.31
C SER A 520 7.86 -4.32 -10.63
N LEU A 521 6.84 -3.97 -9.83
CA LEU A 521 5.84 -4.93 -9.31
C LEU A 521 5.17 -5.73 -10.44
N VAL A 522 5.07 -5.19 -11.67
CA VAL A 522 4.56 -5.94 -12.83
C VAL A 522 5.34 -7.24 -13.06
N VAL A 523 6.63 -7.26 -12.76
CA VAL A 523 7.48 -8.46 -12.90
C VAL A 523 6.99 -9.58 -11.99
N ARG A 524 6.47 -9.23 -10.81
CA ARG A 524 5.88 -10.20 -9.89
C ARG A 524 4.56 -10.73 -10.44
N LEU A 525 3.69 -9.85 -10.95
CA LEU A 525 2.40 -10.23 -11.55
C LEU A 525 2.59 -11.18 -12.74
N VAL A 526 3.50 -10.86 -13.67
CA VAL A 526 3.82 -11.71 -14.83
C VAL A 526 4.29 -13.10 -14.39
N ARG A 527 5.13 -13.15 -13.35
CA ARG A 527 5.64 -14.43 -12.84
C ARG A 527 4.56 -15.24 -12.14
N GLU A 528 3.73 -14.61 -11.33
CA GLU A 528 2.61 -15.30 -10.67
C GLU A 528 1.64 -15.88 -11.69
N ARG A 529 1.30 -15.12 -12.75
CA ARG A 529 0.50 -15.63 -13.88
C ARG A 529 1.12 -16.88 -14.49
N ALA A 530 2.41 -16.84 -14.83
CA ALA A 530 3.10 -17.99 -15.41
C ALA A 530 3.17 -19.20 -14.46
N GLU A 531 3.32 -18.95 -13.16
CA GLU A 531 3.34 -19.99 -12.13
C GLU A 531 1.95 -20.64 -11.95
N LYS A 532 0.86 -19.85 -11.95
CA LYS A 532 -0.53 -20.34 -11.92
C LYS A 532 -0.88 -21.16 -13.17
N GLN A 533 -0.37 -20.80 -14.35
CA GLN A 533 -0.55 -21.58 -15.57
C GLN A 533 0.12 -22.97 -15.52
N THR A 534 1.24 -23.09 -14.81
CA THR A 534 1.92 -24.39 -14.62
C THR A 534 1.32 -25.25 -13.51
N ASP A 535 0.82 -24.60 -12.46
CA ASP A 535 0.23 -25.26 -11.30
C ASP A 535 -0.99 -24.43 -10.84
N PRO A 536 -2.19 -24.72 -11.38
CA PRO A 536 -3.40 -23.97 -11.06
C PRO A 536 -3.84 -24.06 -9.59
N HIS A 537 -3.30 -25.03 -8.85
CA HIS A 537 -3.60 -25.21 -7.43
C HIS A 537 -2.54 -24.57 -6.51
N ARG A 538 -1.53 -23.90 -7.08
CA ARG A 538 -0.50 -23.24 -6.30
C ARG A 538 -1.09 -22.06 -5.54
N PRO A 539 -1.00 -22.04 -4.20
CA PRO A 539 -1.46 -20.91 -3.42
C PRO A 539 -0.60 -19.67 -3.72
N SER A 540 -1.24 -18.50 -3.78
CA SER A 540 -0.49 -17.24 -3.76
C SER A 540 0.26 -17.12 -2.42
N VAL A 541 1.58 -16.93 -2.51
CA VAL A 541 2.47 -16.86 -1.33
C VAL A 541 2.26 -15.55 -0.63
#